data_AF-A0AAI9ZXU4-F1
#
_entry.id   AF-A0AAI9ZXU4-F1
#
_cell.length_a   1.000
_cell.length_b   1.000
_cell.length_c   1.000
_cell.angle_alpha   90.00
_cell.angle_beta   90.00
_cell.angle_gamma   90.00
#
_symmetry.space_group_name_H-M   'P 1'
#
loop_
_entity.id
_entity.type
_entity.pdbx_description
1 polymer ?
#
loop_
_entity_poly.entity_id
_entity_poly.type
_entity_poly.pdbx_seq_one_letter_code
_entity_poly.pdbx_strand_id
1 'polypeptide(L)'
;MSQETNIRYSKRPPKVRQACDPCHSRKIRCDGCWPCTNCQEAILEDDSFRPSPLVSTDIIEWCLDAFFRHKYPLTPILHRQQVEECIRDLSTSPEKYGLMTACSAVISLSPEILQPPDPSSQMPPDLSAPILPTPEFLISETLRARRQCNLAEHQSLLHAQTSFFLFSAFFCMDNDNAAWFYLRESITILQTLRLHEEATYNDITDQVLATYARHMFWVLFITERAYALQRHRPLTLQSTLGLPIVDPLSSDAAILPGFLDLISLFRHFDTDFIATWNSSTPSAASSSEATDPEHLSKLQTVLKYAIPSVSKYSEMQQADLLISRQWLKVIVWKLCVSKTLLSTTDSEDSMSLSYPTAVARDVVLISRLLPTKAFEANGVGILEKVFDVGCSLADLISLGSATNQWSAMHVGPVDILMEIVRIVGTTLGGSYKHLDMLYSKASYCLLMNVDRNMTLVDVTNECRVEEIPE
;
A
#
# COMPACT_ATOMS: atom_id res chain seq x y z
N MET A 1 -13.57 69.42 -55.15
CA MET A 1 -14.51 68.35 -54.74
C MET A 1 -14.54 67.27 -55.81
N SER A 2 -13.82 66.18 -55.62
CA SER A 2 -13.94 64.95 -56.43
C SER A 2 -13.42 63.80 -55.57
N GLN A 3 -14.29 63.27 -54.70
CA GLN A 3 -14.92 61.95 -54.83
C GLN A 3 -13.93 60.79 -54.69
N GLU A 4 -13.87 60.26 -53.46
CA GLU A 4 -13.31 58.95 -53.12
C GLU A 4 -14.12 57.83 -53.80
N THR A 5 -13.47 57.06 -54.67
CA THR A 5 -14.01 55.80 -55.18
C THR A 5 -13.45 54.64 -54.38
N ASN A 6 -14.34 54.05 -53.59
CA ASN A 6 -14.14 52.90 -52.71
C ASN A 6 -14.03 51.61 -53.54
N ILE A 7 -12.82 51.07 -53.71
CA ILE A 7 -12.60 49.79 -54.41
C ILE A 7 -12.75 48.65 -53.38
N ARG A 8 -13.94 48.03 -53.35
CA ARG A 8 -14.18 46.75 -52.66
C ARG A 8 -13.45 45.62 -53.39
N TYR A 9 -12.32 45.18 -52.86
CA TYR A 9 -11.72 43.89 -53.25
C TYR A 9 -12.59 42.74 -52.73
N SER A 10 -13.47 42.24 -53.59
CA SER A 10 -14.11 40.92 -53.43
C SER A 10 -13.03 39.82 -53.62
N LYS A 11 -12.26 39.50 -52.57
CA LYS A 11 -11.44 38.28 -52.56
C LYS A 11 -12.37 37.08 -52.38
N ARG A 12 -12.77 36.45 -53.49
CA ARG A 12 -13.32 35.08 -53.44
C ARG A 12 -12.24 34.17 -52.85
N PRO A 13 -12.53 33.33 -51.84
CA PRO A 13 -11.54 32.43 -51.28
C PRO A 13 -11.02 31.48 -52.36
N PRO A 14 -9.72 31.12 -52.33
CA PRO A 14 -9.14 30.20 -53.29
C PRO A 14 -9.93 28.88 -53.31
N LYS A 15 -10.25 28.38 -54.51
CA LYS A 15 -10.92 27.07 -54.65
C LYS A 15 -9.97 25.96 -54.18
N VAL A 16 -10.26 25.37 -53.04
CA VAL A 16 -9.55 24.22 -52.49
C VAL A 16 -9.80 23.02 -53.40
N ARG A 17 -8.74 22.52 -54.07
CA ARG A 17 -8.84 21.41 -55.04
C ARG A 17 -9.02 20.05 -54.36
N GLN A 18 -8.50 19.88 -53.14
CA GLN A 18 -8.59 18.64 -52.37
C GLN A 18 -8.59 18.98 -50.87
N ALA A 19 -9.51 18.36 -50.12
CA ALA A 19 -9.51 18.46 -48.66
C ALA A 19 -8.34 17.66 -48.08
N CYS A 20 -7.78 18.10 -46.95
CA CYS A 20 -6.80 17.29 -46.21
C CYS A 20 -7.45 16.01 -45.67
N ASP A 21 -6.64 14.99 -45.38
CA ASP A 21 -7.14 13.68 -44.93
C ASP A 21 -8.07 13.75 -43.69
N PRO A 22 -7.78 14.59 -42.67
CA PRO A 22 -8.69 14.75 -41.53
C PRO A 22 -10.05 15.37 -41.87
N CYS A 23 -10.11 16.34 -42.80
CA CYS A 23 -11.39 16.93 -43.21
C CYS A 23 -12.15 16.04 -44.19
N HIS A 24 -11.43 15.30 -45.03
CA HIS A 24 -12.02 14.33 -45.95
C HIS A 24 -12.68 13.18 -45.18
N SER A 25 -12.00 12.61 -44.18
CA SER A 25 -12.55 11.55 -43.32
C SER A 25 -13.76 12.01 -42.51
N ARG A 26 -13.74 13.24 -41.97
CA ARG A 26 -14.86 13.85 -41.22
C ARG A 26 -15.99 14.38 -42.11
N LYS A 27 -15.83 14.35 -43.44
CA LYS A 27 -16.79 14.88 -44.43
C LYS A 27 -17.16 16.36 -44.21
N ILE A 28 -16.19 17.16 -43.76
CA ILE A 28 -16.34 18.60 -43.52
C ILE A 28 -15.53 19.41 -44.54
N ARG A 29 -15.86 20.69 -44.69
CA ARG A 29 -15.14 21.58 -45.64
C ARG A 29 -13.71 21.82 -45.18
N CYS A 30 -12.77 21.93 -46.11
CA CYS A 30 -11.39 22.31 -45.84
C CYS A 30 -11.13 23.69 -46.47
N ASP A 31 -10.39 24.56 -45.78
CA ASP A 31 -9.96 25.86 -46.29
C ASP A 31 -8.61 25.82 -47.03
N GLY A 32 -7.94 24.66 -47.01
CA GLY A 32 -6.67 24.42 -47.68
C GLY A 32 -5.45 25.03 -46.98
N CYS A 33 -5.62 25.59 -45.77
CA CYS A 33 -4.51 26.03 -44.92
C CYS A 33 -3.85 24.82 -44.22
N TRP A 34 -2.64 25.00 -43.69
CA TRP A 34 -1.95 23.96 -42.93
C TRP A 34 -1.41 24.51 -41.59
N PRO A 35 -1.98 24.10 -40.43
CA PRO A 35 -3.22 23.30 -40.31
C PRO A 35 -4.44 24.06 -40.87
N CYS A 36 -5.44 23.32 -41.33
CA CYS A 36 -6.69 23.88 -41.85
C CYS A 36 -7.57 24.38 -40.69
N THR A 37 -8.44 25.39 -40.86
CA THR A 37 -9.24 25.93 -39.73
C THR A 37 -10.05 24.85 -39.01
N ASN A 38 -10.74 23.96 -39.74
CA ASN A 38 -11.48 22.84 -39.15
C ASN A 38 -10.59 21.71 -38.56
N CYS A 39 -9.32 21.69 -38.93
CA CYS A 39 -8.31 20.80 -38.34
C CYS A 39 -7.81 21.41 -37.04
N GLN A 40 -7.58 22.71 -37.04
CA GLN A 40 -7.16 23.49 -35.88
C GLN A 40 -8.26 23.56 -34.82
N GLU A 41 -9.51 23.82 -35.22
CA GLU A 41 -10.68 23.77 -34.33
C GLU A 41 -10.90 22.37 -33.78
N ALA A 42 -10.70 21.31 -34.57
CA ALA A 42 -10.85 19.96 -34.04
C ALA A 42 -9.69 19.52 -33.15
N ILE A 43 -8.47 20.00 -33.39
CA ILE A 43 -7.38 19.86 -32.42
C ILE A 43 -7.78 20.57 -31.11
N LEU A 44 -8.38 21.76 -31.19
CA LEU A 44 -8.86 22.51 -30.02
C LEU A 44 -10.09 21.88 -29.33
N GLU A 45 -11.01 21.25 -30.08
CA GLU A 45 -12.18 20.56 -29.54
C GLU A 45 -11.83 19.19 -28.93
N ASP A 46 -10.87 18.46 -29.52
CA ASP A 46 -10.38 17.15 -29.05
C ASP A 46 -9.36 17.29 -27.90
N ASP A 47 -8.71 18.45 -27.73
CA ASP A 47 -7.82 18.75 -26.58
C ASP A 47 -8.57 19.26 -25.33
N SER A 48 -9.86 19.61 -25.42
CA SER A 48 -10.56 20.14 -24.25
C SER A 48 -10.88 19.03 -23.23
N PHE A 49 -10.22 19.07 -22.06
CA PHE A 49 -10.49 18.15 -20.97
C PHE A 49 -11.99 18.15 -20.62
N ARG A 50 -12.57 16.95 -20.47
CA ARG A 50 -13.90 16.77 -19.91
C ARG A 50 -13.93 15.56 -18.97
N PRO A 51 -14.48 15.70 -17.74
CA PRO A 51 -14.80 14.57 -16.87
C PRO A 51 -15.75 13.58 -17.55
N SER A 52 -15.65 12.30 -17.17
CA SER A 52 -16.63 11.32 -17.61
C SER A 52 -17.97 11.55 -16.89
N PRO A 53 -19.12 11.49 -17.61
CA PRO A 53 -20.43 11.59 -16.97
C PRO A 53 -20.74 10.42 -16.03
N LEU A 54 -19.96 9.33 -16.08
CA LEU A 54 -20.09 8.20 -15.17
C LEU A 54 -19.42 8.44 -13.81
N VAL A 55 -18.64 9.51 -13.67
CA VAL A 55 -18.03 9.94 -12.40
C VAL A 55 -18.67 11.27 -12.00
N SER A 56 -19.80 11.20 -11.30
CA SER A 56 -20.46 12.39 -10.78
C SER A 56 -19.69 13.01 -9.61
N THR A 57 -19.96 14.28 -9.33
CA THR A 57 -19.46 14.96 -8.13
C THR A 57 -19.89 14.23 -6.86
N ASP A 58 -21.12 13.73 -6.81
CA ASP A 58 -21.67 13.00 -5.66
C ASP A 58 -20.88 11.70 -5.38
N ILE A 59 -20.47 10.99 -6.43
CA ILE A 59 -19.60 9.80 -6.30
C ILE A 59 -18.24 10.21 -5.70
N ILE A 60 -17.66 11.30 -6.19
CA ILE A 60 -16.36 11.80 -5.69
C ILE A 60 -16.47 12.23 -4.22
N GLU A 61 -17.48 13.03 -3.88
CA GLU A 61 -17.74 13.48 -2.50
C GLU A 61 -17.91 12.29 -1.55
N TRP A 62 -18.71 11.31 -1.94
CA TRP A 62 -18.93 10.10 -1.16
C TRP A 62 -17.64 9.29 -0.95
N CYS A 63 -16.83 9.13 -2.00
CA CYS A 63 -15.53 8.46 -1.91
C CYS A 63 -14.54 9.22 -1.02
N LEU A 64 -14.53 10.56 -1.11
CA LEU A 64 -13.66 11.40 -0.29
C LEU A 64 -14.05 11.33 1.19
N ASP A 65 -15.34 11.35 1.51
CA ASP A 65 -15.81 11.17 2.88
C ASP A 65 -15.40 9.80 3.44
N ALA A 66 -15.51 8.73 2.62
CA ALA A 66 -15.02 7.41 2.99
C ALA A 66 -13.49 7.40 3.20
N PHE A 67 -12.72 8.07 2.34
CA PHE A 67 -11.27 8.21 2.48
C PHE A 67 -10.90 8.93 3.78
N PHE A 68 -11.47 10.11 4.05
CA PHE A 68 -11.16 10.88 5.26
C PHE A 68 -11.57 10.15 6.54
N ARG A 69 -12.65 9.35 6.49
CA ARG A 69 -13.11 8.56 7.63
C ARG A 69 -12.26 7.32 7.89
N HIS A 70 -11.84 6.62 6.84
CA HIS A 70 -11.32 5.25 6.95
C HIS A 70 -9.91 5.01 6.41
N LYS A 71 -9.31 5.92 5.64
CA LYS A 71 -7.96 5.73 5.08
C LYS A 71 -7.00 6.83 5.52
N TYR A 72 -7.51 8.05 5.71
CA TYR A 72 -6.72 9.21 6.08
C TYR A 72 -5.92 9.07 7.39
N PRO A 73 -6.39 8.39 8.46
CA PRO A 73 -5.56 8.13 9.64
C PRO A 73 -4.28 7.32 9.36
N LEU A 74 -4.24 6.59 8.24
CA LEU A 74 -3.11 5.79 7.77
C LEU A 74 -2.28 6.52 6.70
N THR A 75 -2.93 7.33 5.87
CA THR A 75 -2.31 8.05 4.74
C THR A 75 -2.71 9.53 4.71
N PRO A 76 -2.19 10.36 5.64
CA PRO A 76 -2.63 11.75 5.81
C PRO A 76 -2.03 12.72 4.77
N ILE A 77 -2.24 12.43 3.49
CA ILE A 77 -1.59 13.14 2.37
C ILE A 77 -2.46 14.21 1.71
N LEU A 78 -3.74 14.33 2.06
CA LEU A 78 -4.67 15.29 1.46
C LEU A 78 -5.23 16.27 2.49
N HIS A 79 -5.32 17.56 2.15
CA HIS A 79 -6.01 18.54 2.97
C HIS A 79 -7.52 18.53 2.66
N ARG A 80 -8.36 18.20 3.65
CA ARG A 80 -9.81 18.06 3.45
C ARG A 80 -10.45 19.28 2.80
N GLN A 81 -10.23 20.47 3.38
CA GLN A 81 -10.85 21.69 2.89
C GLN A 81 -10.40 22.04 1.46
N GLN A 82 -9.12 21.89 1.12
CA GLN A 82 -8.63 22.17 -0.24
C GLN A 82 -9.24 21.19 -1.26
N VAL A 83 -9.39 19.91 -0.89
CA VAL A 83 -9.99 18.91 -1.77
C VAL A 83 -11.47 19.21 -2.00
N GLU A 84 -12.22 19.54 -0.95
CA GLU A 84 -13.65 19.95 -1.05
C GLU A 84 -13.81 21.20 -1.93
N GLU A 85 -12.90 22.18 -1.81
CA GLU A 85 -12.89 23.36 -2.68
C GLU A 85 -12.58 23.00 -4.15
N CYS A 86 -11.71 22.01 -4.39
CA CYS A 86 -11.34 21.55 -5.73
C CYS A 86 -12.48 20.88 -6.49
N ILE A 87 -13.50 20.34 -5.81
CA ILE A 87 -14.64 19.65 -6.45
C ILE A 87 -15.39 20.58 -7.43
N ARG A 88 -15.44 21.88 -7.13
CA ARG A 88 -16.10 22.88 -7.98
C ARG A 88 -15.44 23.10 -9.33
N ASP A 89 -14.14 22.78 -9.45
CA ASP A 89 -13.34 23.07 -10.65
C ASP A 89 -12.96 21.82 -11.45
N LEU A 90 -13.47 20.64 -11.07
CA LEU A 90 -13.07 19.36 -11.69
C LEU A 90 -13.32 19.30 -13.19
N SER A 91 -14.31 20.04 -13.69
CA SER A 91 -14.61 20.11 -15.13
C SER A 91 -13.52 20.77 -15.97
N THR A 92 -12.63 21.53 -15.34
CA THR A 92 -11.62 22.35 -16.03
C THR A 92 -10.18 21.95 -15.72
N SER A 93 -9.97 21.07 -14.74
CA SER A 93 -8.63 20.66 -14.31
C SER A 93 -8.44 19.14 -14.42
N PRO A 94 -7.72 18.66 -15.46
CA PRO A 94 -7.41 17.23 -15.60
C PRO A 94 -6.59 16.70 -14.41
N GLU A 95 -5.74 17.54 -13.82
CA GLU A 95 -4.93 17.20 -12.66
C GLU A 95 -5.79 16.93 -11.41
N LYS A 96 -6.70 17.87 -11.05
CA LYS A 96 -7.61 17.70 -9.91
C LYS A 96 -8.53 16.50 -10.12
N TYR A 97 -9.11 16.35 -11.32
CA TYR A 97 -9.95 15.20 -11.65
C TYR A 97 -9.18 13.88 -11.58
N GLY A 98 -7.94 13.84 -12.07
CA GLY A 98 -7.06 12.68 -11.97
C GLY A 98 -6.84 12.26 -10.52
N LEU A 99 -6.57 13.21 -9.61
CA LEU A 99 -6.42 12.92 -8.19
C LEU A 99 -7.71 12.35 -7.58
N MET A 100 -8.87 12.96 -7.88
CA MET A 100 -10.16 12.53 -7.32
C MET A 100 -10.55 11.14 -7.78
N THR A 101 -10.35 10.84 -9.07
CA THR A 101 -10.64 9.52 -9.65
C THR A 101 -9.68 8.45 -9.13
N ALA A 102 -8.40 8.79 -8.91
CA ALA A 102 -7.43 7.86 -8.31
C ALA A 102 -7.80 7.52 -6.87
N CYS A 103 -8.16 8.51 -6.06
CA CYS A 103 -8.64 8.31 -4.69
C CYS A 103 -9.91 7.45 -4.68
N SER A 104 -10.86 7.75 -5.57
CA SER A 104 -12.11 6.99 -5.72
C SER A 104 -11.85 5.54 -6.10
N ALA A 105 -10.84 5.26 -6.94
CA ALA A 105 -10.47 3.89 -7.31
C ALA A 105 -10.02 3.07 -6.09
N VAL A 106 -9.20 3.66 -5.21
CA VAL A 106 -8.74 3.01 -3.97
C VAL A 106 -9.90 2.73 -3.02
N ILE A 107 -10.85 3.64 -2.92
CA ILE A 107 -12.06 3.44 -2.11
C ILE A 107 -12.94 2.36 -2.70
N SER A 108 -13.17 2.35 -4.01
CA SER A 108 -13.92 1.29 -4.69
C SER A 108 -13.30 -0.10 -4.54
N LEU A 109 -11.98 -0.20 -4.26
CA LEU A 109 -11.27 -1.44 -3.97
C LEU A 109 -11.38 -1.89 -2.51
N SER A 110 -12.05 -1.12 -1.65
CA SER A 110 -12.24 -1.42 -0.22
C SER A 110 -13.74 -1.47 0.14
N PRO A 111 -14.56 -2.37 -0.44
CA PRO A 111 -16.00 -2.40 -0.20
C PRO A 111 -16.38 -2.66 1.27
N GLU A 112 -15.50 -3.25 2.06
CA GLU A 112 -15.71 -3.57 3.48
C GLU A 112 -15.89 -2.31 4.34
N ILE A 113 -15.15 -1.24 4.02
CA ILE A 113 -15.28 0.07 4.70
C ILE A 113 -16.47 0.89 4.20
N LEU A 114 -17.14 0.44 3.14
CA LEU A 114 -18.25 1.13 2.48
C LEU A 114 -19.63 0.65 2.95
N GLN A 115 -19.69 -0.26 3.92
CA GLN A 115 -20.96 -0.77 4.44
C GLN A 115 -21.88 0.38 4.88
N PRO A 116 -23.17 0.32 4.55
CA PRO A 116 -24.12 1.35 4.92
C PRO A 116 -24.20 1.49 6.45
N PRO A 117 -24.56 2.67 6.96
CA PRO A 117 -24.75 2.87 8.38
C PRO A 117 -25.81 1.88 8.91
N ASP A 118 -25.60 1.43 10.14
CA ASP A 118 -26.40 0.45 10.88
C ASP A 118 -27.92 0.55 10.58
N PRO A 119 -28.66 -0.55 10.37
CA PRO A 119 -30.12 -0.50 10.12
C PRO A 119 -30.92 0.17 11.26
N SER A 120 -30.32 0.41 12.42
CA SER A 120 -30.87 1.25 13.50
C SER A 120 -30.76 2.77 13.26
N SER A 121 -29.89 3.19 12.33
CA SER A 121 -29.81 4.57 11.86
C SER A 121 -30.92 4.80 10.84
N GLN A 122 -31.97 5.51 11.26
CA GLN A 122 -33.04 5.99 10.37
C GLN A 122 -32.48 7.07 9.44
N MET A 123 -31.67 6.69 8.45
CA MET A 123 -31.23 7.59 7.40
C MET A 123 -32.38 7.78 6.39
N PRO A 124 -32.67 9.02 5.96
CA PRO A 124 -33.65 9.28 4.93
C PRO A 124 -33.37 8.49 3.64
N PRO A 125 -34.41 8.03 2.91
CA PRO A 125 -34.25 7.26 1.66
C PRO A 125 -33.54 8.00 0.51
N ASP A 126 -33.37 9.32 0.60
CA ASP A 126 -32.65 10.15 -0.38
C ASP A 126 -31.11 10.11 -0.22
N LEU A 127 -30.57 9.38 0.76
CA LEU A 127 -29.12 9.26 1.05
C LEU A 127 -28.59 7.84 0.82
N SER A 128 -29.16 7.10 -0.15
CA SER A 128 -28.63 5.79 -0.55
C SER A 128 -27.22 5.92 -1.12
N ALA A 129 -26.30 5.02 -0.73
CA ALA A 129 -24.94 5.00 -1.28
C ALA A 129 -24.96 4.94 -2.81
N PRO A 130 -24.15 5.76 -3.51
CA PRO A 130 -24.13 5.77 -4.97
C PRO A 130 -23.59 4.45 -5.51
N ILE A 131 -24.05 4.06 -6.71
CA ILE A 131 -23.46 2.93 -7.43
C ILE A 131 -22.08 3.38 -7.92
N LEU A 132 -21.03 2.83 -7.32
CA LEU A 132 -19.66 3.16 -7.67
C LEU A 132 -19.29 2.55 -9.03
N PRO A 133 -18.60 3.32 -9.91
CA PRO A 133 -17.92 2.75 -11.06
C PRO A 133 -16.86 1.74 -10.64
N THR A 134 -16.51 0.80 -11.53
CA THR A 134 -15.51 -0.22 -11.20
C THR A 134 -14.13 0.41 -10.97
N PRO A 135 -13.25 -0.21 -10.16
CA PRO A 135 -11.89 0.27 -9.97
C PRO A 135 -11.11 0.46 -11.28
N GLU A 136 -11.24 -0.47 -12.22
CA GLU A 136 -10.56 -0.43 -13.53
C GLU A 136 -11.01 0.78 -14.34
N PHE A 137 -12.30 1.11 -14.28
CA PHE A 137 -12.83 2.29 -14.94
C PHE A 137 -12.29 3.57 -14.32
N LEU A 138 -12.28 3.68 -12.99
CA LEU A 138 -11.74 4.84 -12.26
C LEU A 138 -10.23 5.02 -12.51
N ILE A 139 -9.46 3.93 -12.56
CA ILE A 139 -8.04 3.93 -12.95
C ILE A 139 -7.90 4.40 -14.39
N SER A 140 -8.69 3.88 -15.33
CA SER A 140 -8.67 4.31 -16.73
C SER A 140 -8.95 5.81 -16.87
N GLU A 141 -9.94 6.32 -16.13
CA GLU A 141 -10.26 7.76 -16.11
C GLU A 141 -9.14 8.61 -15.52
N THR A 142 -8.51 8.14 -14.45
CA THR A 142 -7.31 8.77 -13.87
C THR A 142 -6.22 8.91 -14.92
N LEU A 143 -5.89 7.81 -15.61
CA LEU A 143 -4.83 7.77 -16.62
C LEU A 143 -5.20 8.61 -17.85
N ARG A 144 -6.48 8.64 -18.25
CA ARG A 144 -6.96 9.49 -19.34
C ARG A 144 -6.75 10.97 -19.03
N ALA A 145 -7.12 11.41 -17.83
CA ALA A 145 -6.94 12.81 -17.41
C ALA A 145 -5.45 13.20 -17.36
N ARG A 146 -4.60 12.33 -16.78
CA ARG A 146 -3.15 12.56 -16.70
C ARG A 146 -2.46 12.77 -18.04
N ARG A 147 -2.96 12.19 -19.13
CA ARG A 147 -2.39 12.40 -20.48
C ARG A 147 -2.43 13.87 -20.92
N GLN A 148 -3.30 14.67 -20.32
CA GLN A 148 -3.45 16.10 -20.63
C GLN A 148 -2.61 17.02 -19.73
N CYS A 149 -1.88 16.48 -18.74
CA CYS A 149 -1.13 17.29 -17.76
C CYS A 149 0.32 17.62 -18.17
N ASN A 150 0.86 17.03 -19.25
CA ASN A 150 2.28 17.17 -19.64
C ASN A 150 3.26 16.97 -18.45
N LEU A 151 3.12 15.84 -17.75
CA LEU A 151 3.85 15.47 -16.53
C LEU A 151 5.38 15.54 -16.65
N ALA A 152 5.94 15.47 -17.85
CA ALA A 152 7.38 15.57 -18.07
C ALA A 152 7.91 16.98 -17.81
N GLU A 153 7.09 18.01 -18.05
CA GLU A 153 7.49 19.42 -17.94
C GLU A 153 6.84 20.11 -16.74
N HIS A 154 5.62 19.70 -16.36
CA HIS A 154 4.84 20.35 -15.31
C HIS A 154 4.43 19.35 -14.24
N GLN A 155 5.17 19.35 -13.13
CA GLN A 155 4.93 18.48 -12.00
C GLN A 155 4.41 19.26 -10.80
N SER A 156 3.68 18.57 -9.92
CA SER A 156 3.10 19.15 -8.71
C SER A 156 2.95 18.09 -7.62
N LEU A 157 2.60 18.53 -6.42
CA LEU A 157 2.24 17.62 -5.33
C LEU A 157 1.02 16.74 -5.67
N LEU A 158 0.03 17.28 -6.39
CA LEU A 158 -1.17 16.53 -6.81
C LEU A 158 -0.79 15.37 -7.72
N HIS A 159 0.20 15.54 -8.60
CA HIS A 159 0.69 14.48 -9.45
C HIS A 159 1.36 13.36 -8.66
N ALA A 160 2.15 13.70 -7.63
CA ALA A 160 2.76 12.71 -6.73
C ALA A 160 1.71 11.94 -5.92
N GLN A 161 0.71 12.63 -5.37
CA GLN A 161 -0.41 12.01 -4.64
C GLN A 161 -1.24 11.11 -5.56
N THR A 162 -1.51 11.55 -6.79
CA THR A 162 -2.22 10.74 -7.81
C THR A 162 -1.46 9.45 -8.12
N SER A 163 -0.15 9.55 -8.34
CA SER A 163 0.71 8.37 -8.58
C SER A 163 0.75 7.45 -7.36
N PHE A 164 0.72 7.98 -6.13
CA PHE A 164 0.61 7.16 -4.93
C PHE A 164 -0.73 6.40 -4.85
N PHE A 165 -1.85 7.04 -5.18
CA PHE A 165 -3.15 6.36 -5.24
C PHE A 165 -3.20 5.29 -6.34
N LEU A 166 -2.59 5.55 -7.50
CA LEU A 166 -2.43 4.53 -8.54
C LEU A 166 -1.59 3.35 -8.05
N PHE A 167 -0.47 3.61 -7.35
CA PHE A 167 0.29 2.55 -6.68
C PHE A 167 -0.62 1.72 -5.76
N SER A 168 -1.38 2.38 -4.88
CA SER A 168 -2.25 1.69 -3.92
C SER A 168 -3.32 0.86 -4.64
N ALA A 169 -3.90 1.37 -5.72
CA ALA A 169 -4.91 0.63 -6.49
C ALA A 169 -4.31 -0.61 -7.15
N PHE A 170 -3.17 -0.47 -7.84
CA PHE A 170 -2.50 -1.62 -8.47
C PHE A 170 -1.95 -2.62 -7.45
N PHE A 171 -1.54 -2.17 -6.27
CA PHE A 171 -1.14 -3.03 -5.17
C PHE A 171 -2.31 -3.88 -4.67
N CYS A 172 -3.49 -3.28 -4.44
CA CYS A 172 -4.71 -4.01 -4.10
C CYS A 172 -5.15 -5.02 -5.16
N MET A 173 -4.78 -4.81 -6.43
CA MET A 173 -5.09 -5.69 -7.55
C MET A 173 -4.00 -6.75 -7.81
N ASP A 174 -3.03 -6.93 -6.91
CA ASP A 174 -1.89 -7.86 -7.09
C ASP A 174 -1.03 -7.59 -8.35
N ASN A 175 -1.07 -6.37 -8.90
CA ASN A 175 -0.28 -5.98 -10.07
C ASN A 175 1.05 -5.32 -9.65
N ASP A 176 1.97 -6.15 -9.15
CA ASP A 176 3.24 -5.73 -8.54
C ASP A 176 4.11 -4.84 -9.46
N ASN A 177 4.09 -5.07 -10.77
CA ASN A 177 4.88 -4.28 -11.73
C ASN A 177 4.33 -2.87 -11.88
N ALA A 178 3.01 -2.74 -12.05
CA ALA A 178 2.37 -1.44 -12.14
C ALA A 178 2.44 -0.69 -10.80
N ALA A 179 2.21 -1.39 -9.68
CA ALA A 179 2.36 -0.83 -8.35
C ALA A 179 3.77 -0.25 -8.18
N TRP A 180 4.82 -1.04 -8.44
CA TRP A 180 6.20 -0.57 -8.34
C TRP A 180 6.48 0.66 -9.23
N PHE A 181 6.00 0.64 -10.48
CA PHE A 181 6.15 1.77 -11.39
C PHE A 181 5.55 3.06 -10.81
N TYR A 182 4.31 3.03 -10.34
CA TYR A 182 3.62 4.21 -9.82
C TYR A 182 4.17 4.69 -8.48
N LEU A 183 4.68 3.78 -7.63
CA LEU A 183 5.42 4.16 -6.42
C LEU A 183 6.69 4.95 -6.78
N ARG A 184 7.46 4.44 -7.75
CA ARG A 184 8.68 5.10 -8.25
C ARG A 184 8.37 6.41 -8.96
N GLU A 185 7.29 6.47 -9.72
CA GLU A 185 6.82 7.72 -10.36
C GLU A 185 6.51 8.78 -9.29
N SER A 186 5.75 8.43 -8.24
CA SER A 186 5.43 9.34 -7.14
C SER A 186 6.68 9.89 -6.44
N ILE A 187 7.64 9.01 -6.14
CA ILE A 187 8.93 9.38 -5.54
C ILE A 187 9.73 10.29 -6.48
N THR A 188 9.76 9.97 -7.78
CA THR A 188 10.48 10.76 -8.78
C THR A 188 9.89 12.16 -8.92
N ILE A 189 8.56 12.28 -8.92
CA ILE A 189 7.87 13.58 -8.95
C ILE A 189 8.25 14.41 -7.71
N LEU A 190 8.18 13.79 -6.52
CA LEU A 190 8.57 14.44 -5.27
C LEU A 190 10.03 14.93 -5.29
N GLN A 191 10.93 14.11 -5.85
CA GLN A 191 12.34 14.46 -5.98
C GLN A 191 12.60 15.57 -6.99
N THR A 192 11.92 15.56 -8.14
CA THR A 192 11.98 16.64 -9.15
C THR A 192 11.54 17.97 -8.57
N LEU A 193 10.53 17.97 -7.70
CA LEU A 193 10.05 19.14 -6.96
C LEU A 193 10.94 19.53 -5.77
N ARG A 194 12.02 18.78 -5.51
CA ARG A 194 12.95 18.97 -4.39
C ARG A 194 12.28 18.93 -3.01
N LEU A 195 11.10 18.31 -2.91
CA LEU A 195 10.33 18.19 -1.67
C LEU A 195 10.91 17.16 -0.69
N HIS A 196 12.04 16.53 -1.06
CA HIS A 196 12.85 15.66 -0.20
C HIS A 196 14.00 16.41 0.49
N GLU A 197 14.15 17.71 0.23
CA GLU A 197 15.20 18.56 0.79
C GLU A 197 14.59 19.54 1.80
N GLU A 198 15.16 19.63 3.00
CA GLU A 198 14.65 20.53 4.06
C GLU A 198 14.73 22.00 3.63
N ALA A 199 15.75 22.35 2.83
CA ALA A 199 15.96 23.72 2.34
C ALA A 199 14.77 24.23 1.52
N THR A 200 14.15 23.38 0.71
CA THR A 200 12.99 23.74 -0.14
C THR A 200 11.81 24.26 0.69
N TYR A 201 11.63 23.75 1.91
CA TYR A 201 10.52 24.14 2.77
C TYR A 201 10.65 25.56 3.32
N ASN A 202 11.85 26.15 3.33
CA ASN A 202 12.03 27.55 3.74
C ASN A 202 11.48 28.53 2.69
N ASP A 203 11.38 28.10 1.43
CA ASP A 203 10.94 28.92 0.30
C ASP A 203 9.43 28.78 0.02
N ILE A 204 8.77 27.77 0.59
CA ILE A 204 7.34 27.54 0.40
C ILE A 204 6.53 28.52 1.26
N THR A 205 5.79 29.42 0.62
CA THR A 205 4.91 30.37 1.31
C THR A 205 3.55 29.77 1.71
N ASP A 206 3.09 28.75 0.98
CA ASP A 206 1.84 28.04 1.30
C ASP A 206 2.09 26.97 2.36
N GLN A 207 1.69 27.27 3.60
CA GLN A 207 1.89 26.38 4.74
C GLN A 207 1.13 25.05 4.61
N VAL A 208 -0.02 25.04 3.93
CA VAL A 208 -0.79 23.81 3.71
C VAL A 208 -0.03 22.93 2.73
N LEU A 209 0.45 23.50 1.61
CA LEU A 209 1.31 22.78 0.67
C LEU A 209 2.54 22.20 1.36
N ALA A 210 3.25 23.00 2.16
CA ALA A 210 4.44 22.56 2.91
C ALA A 210 4.12 21.39 3.87
N THR A 211 2.99 21.44 4.55
CA THR A 211 2.56 20.39 5.49
C THR A 211 2.29 19.08 4.76
N TYR A 212 1.47 19.12 3.71
CA TYR A 212 1.08 17.91 2.99
C TYR A 212 2.16 17.37 2.06
N ALA A 213 3.09 18.21 1.59
CA ALA A 213 4.31 17.76 0.93
C ALA A 213 5.19 16.95 1.89
N ARG A 214 5.37 17.42 3.13
CA ARG A 214 6.14 16.70 4.15
C ARG A 214 5.43 15.39 4.55
N HIS A 215 4.10 15.38 4.66
CA HIS A 215 3.34 14.15 4.88
C HIS A 215 3.53 13.17 3.72
N MET A 216 3.42 13.63 2.48
CA MET A 216 3.61 12.81 1.28
C MET A 216 4.99 12.15 1.25
N PHE A 217 6.06 12.91 1.57
CA PHE A 217 7.41 12.35 1.69
C PHE A 217 7.46 11.19 2.68
N TRP A 218 6.92 11.39 3.89
CA TRP A 218 7.00 10.37 4.94
C TRP A 218 6.10 9.15 4.68
N VAL A 219 4.95 9.34 4.03
CA VAL A 219 4.13 8.22 3.55
C VAL A 219 4.91 7.42 2.50
N LEU A 220 5.50 8.07 1.50
CA LEU A 220 6.34 7.38 0.51
C LEU A 220 7.56 6.70 1.14
N PHE A 221 8.18 7.32 2.13
CA PHE A 221 9.32 6.75 2.86
C PHE A 221 8.99 5.41 3.52
N ILE A 222 7.83 5.34 4.20
CA ILE A 222 7.33 4.12 4.84
C ILE A 222 6.94 3.09 3.77
N THR A 223 6.15 3.51 2.78
CA THR A 223 5.65 2.64 1.72
C THR A 223 6.78 2.02 0.89
N GLU A 224 7.79 2.80 0.50
CA GLU A 224 8.96 2.29 -0.24
C GLU A 224 9.68 1.20 0.54
N ARG A 225 9.88 1.38 1.85
CA ARG A 225 10.56 0.40 2.71
C ARG A 225 9.75 -0.86 2.92
N ALA A 226 8.46 -0.73 3.20
CA ALA A 226 7.57 -1.88 3.29
C ALA A 226 7.61 -2.70 1.99
N TYR A 227 7.45 -2.03 0.85
CA TYR A 227 7.44 -2.69 -0.46
C TYR A 227 8.81 -3.30 -0.82
N ALA A 228 9.91 -2.62 -0.48
CA ALA A 228 11.27 -3.11 -0.67
C ALA A 228 11.54 -4.40 0.12
N LEU A 229 11.10 -4.45 1.38
CA LEU A 229 11.20 -5.64 2.21
C LEU A 229 10.38 -6.80 1.65
N GLN A 230 9.15 -6.53 1.21
CA GLN A 230 8.25 -7.56 0.69
C GLN A 230 8.65 -8.10 -0.69
N ARG A 231 9.21 -7.27 -1.56
CA ARG A 231 9.44 -7.60 -2.99
C ARG A 231 10.90 -7.52 -3.42
N HIS A 232 11.83 -7.45 -2.47
CA HIS A 232 13.27 -7.33 -2.71
C HIS A 232 13.65 -6.20 -3.69
N ARG A 233 13.07 -5.01 -3.49
CA ARG A 233 13.35 -3.82 -4.30
C ARG A 233 14.39 -2.91 -3.63
N PRO A 234 15.15 -2.11 -4.40
CA PRO A 234 16.06 -1.12 -3.84
C PRO A 234 15.31 0.12 -3.32
N LEU A 235 15.89 0.80 -2.35
CA LEU A 235 15.38 2.10 -1.87
C LEU A 235 15.89 3.26 -2.74
N THR A 236 15.21 4.40 -2.66
CA THR A 236 15.69 5.67 -3.21
C THR A 236 15.53 6.82 -2.22
N LEU A 237 14.48 6.81 -1.39
CA LEU A 237 14.28 7.83 -0.37
C LEU A 237 15.17 7.58 0.85
N GLN A 238 16.03 8.56 1.13
CA GLN A 238 16.82 8.65 2.36
C GLN A 238 16.05 9.43 3.43
N SER A 239 16.41 9.26 4.71
CA SER A 239 15.77 9.97 5.82
C SER A 239 16.32 11.41 5.95
N THR A 240 16.02 12.26 4.98
CA THR A 240 16.59 13.63 4.85
C THR A 240 15.78 14.73 5.53
N LEU A 241 14.47 14.53 5.72
CA LEU A 241 13.60 15.57 6.28
C LEU A 241 13.46 15.48 7.80
N GLY A 242 13.03 16.60 8.41
CA GLY A 242 12.45 16.62 9.74
C GLY A 242 11.09 15.90 9.80
N LEU A 243 10.72 15.43 10.99
CA LEU A 243 9.42 14.79 11.24
C LEU A 243 8.26 15.81 11.09
N PRO A 244 7.05 15.37 10.70
CA PRO A 244 5.86 16.21 10.75
C PRO A 244 5.62 16.81 12.13
N ILE A 245 5.26 18.09 12.16
CA ILE A 245 4.97 18.81 13.41
C ILE A 245 3.51 18.58 13.77
N VAL A 246 3.26 18.18 15.02
CA VAL A 246 1.91 18.05 15.56
C VAL A 246 1.44 19.42 16.04
N ASP A 247 0.59 20.08 15.25
CA ASP A 247 -0.13 21.28 15.70
C ASP A 247 -1.38 20.85 16.51
N PRO A 248 -1.47 21.16 17.81
CA PRO A 248 -2.63 20.81 18.63
C PRO A 248 -3.97 21.41 18.16
N LEU A 249 -3.92 22.47 17.34
CA LEU A 249 -5.11 23.14 16.80
C LEU A 249 -5.55 22.55 15.45
N SER A 250 -4.71 21.72 14.82
CA SER A 250 -5.02 21.08 13.54
C SER A 250 -6.01 19.93 13.72
N SER A 251 -6.85 19.70 12.70
CA SER A 251 -7.71 18.50 12.61
C SER A 251 -6.91 17.19 12.63
N ASP A 252 -5.62 17.24 12.27
CA ASP A 252 -4.74 16.09 12.17
C ASP A 252 -4.04 15.75 13.49
N ALA A 253 -4.22 16.56 14.55
CA ALA A 253 -3.53 16.38 15.82
C ALA A 253 -3.74 14.99 16.44
N ALA A 254 -4.91 14.38 16.22
CA ALA A 254 -5.25 13.06 16.72
C ALA A 254 -4.57 11.91 15.95
N ILE A 255 -4.22 12.11 14.68
CA ILE A 255 -3.68 11.06 13.82
C ILE A 255 -2.16 11.11 13.71
N LEU A 256 -1.55 12.30 13.77
CA LEU A 256 -0.12 12.46 13.57
C LEU A 256 0.76 11.66 14.55
N PRO A 257 0.43 11.53 15.85
CA PRO A 257 1.24 10.72 16.76
C PRO A 257 1.42 9.27 16.30
N GLY A 258 0.35 8.64 15.79
CA GLY A 258 0.44 7.28 15.24
C GLY A 258 1.28 7.22 13.97
N PHE A 259 1.15 8.23 13.10
CA PHE A 259 1.99 8.34 11.89
C PHE A 259 3.48 8.50 12.22
N LEU A 260 3.82 9.28 13.25
CA LEU A 260 5.20 9.45 13.73
C LEU A 260 5.80 8.15 14.28
N ASP A 261 5.03 7.38 15.04
CA ASP A 261 5.46 6.06 15.54
C ASP A 261 5.70 5.09 14.37
N LEU A 262 4.87 5.13 13.33
CA LEU A 262 5.05 4.31 12.13
C LEU A 262 6.34 4.69 11.38
N ILE A 263 6.61 5.99 11.23
CA ILE A 263 7.88 6.47 10.67
C ILE A 263 9.05 5.91 11.50
N SER A 264 8.97 5.98 12.84
CA SER A 264 10.03 5.50 13.73
C SER A 264 10.31 4.00 13.53
N LEU A 265 9.29 3.16 13.30
CA LEU A 265 9.49 1.73 13.03
C LEU A 265 10.29 1.51 11.74
N PHE A 266 9.90 2.17 10.66
CA PHE A 266 10.49 1.93 9.34
C PHE A 266 11.85 2.62 9.15
N ARG A 267 12.17 3.66 9.93
CA ARG A 267 13.47 4.37 9.83
C ARG A 267 14.70 3.51 10.05
N HIS A 268 14.57 2.37 10.74
CA HIS A 268 15.68 1.44 10.97
C HIS A 268 16.04 0.57 9.75
N PHE A 269 15.19 0.56 8.72
CA PHE A 269 15.37 -0.24 7.51
C PHE A 269 15.92 0.67 6.41
N ASP A 270 17.21 0.98 6.50
CA ASP A 270 17.91 1.87 5.58
C ASP A 270 18.48 1.14 4.35
N THR A 271 19.24 1.87 3.54
CA THR A 271 19.82 1.34 2.30
C THR A 271 20.73 0.14 2.56
N ASP A 272 21.50 0.14 3.65
CA ASP A 272 22.46 -0.92 3.98
C ASP A 272 21.72 -2.18 4.46
N PHE A 273 20.69 -2.00 5.29
CA PHE A 273 19.80 -3.10 5.66
C PHE A 273 19.14 -3.72 4.42
N ILE A 274 18.56 -2.89 3.53
CA ILE A 274 17.86 -3.38 2.33
C ILE A 274 18.84 -4.04 1.33
N ALA A 275 20.05 -3.53 1.18
CA ALA A 275 21.09 -4.17 0.37
C ALA A 275 21.43 -5.57 0.91
N THR A 276 21.62 -5.68 2.22
CA THR A 276 21.86 -6.96 2.90
C THR A 276 20.69 -7.91 2.73
N TRP A 277 19.46 -7.42 2.93
CA TRP A 277 18.22 -8.18 2.73
C TRP A 277 18.08 -8.71 1.31
N ASN A 278 18.32 -7.89 0.30
CA ASN A 278 18.22 -8.29 -1.10
C ASN A 278 19.29 -9.34 -1.49
N SER A 279 20.48 -9.26 -0.88
CA SER A 279 21.56 -10.24 -1.07
C SER A 279 21.32 -11.58 -0.35
N SER A 280 20.40 -11.64 0.63
CA SER A 280 20.14 -12.85 1.43
C SER A 280 19.32 -13.93 0.70
N THR A 281 18.93 -13.67 -0.55
CA THR A 281 18.20 -14.64 -1.37
C THR A 281 19.13 -15.71 -1.94
N PRO A 282 18.70 -16.99 -2.04
CA PRO A 282 19.57 -18.14 -2.35
C PRO A 282 20.35 -18.05 -3.67
N SER A 283 19.95 -17.16 -4.58
CA SER A 283 20.56 -17.01 -5.91
C SER A 283 21.71 -16.01 -5.98
N ALA A 284 21.97 -15.23 -4.92
CA ALA A 284 23.04 -14.23 -4.90
C ALA A 284 24.24 -14.74 -4.07
N ALA A 285 25.01 -15.67 -4.65
CA ALA A 285 26.31 -16.07 -4.12
C ALA A 285 27.35 -14.98 -4.41
N SER A 286 27.26 -13.84 -3.72
CA SER A 286 28.36 -12.90 -3.60
C SER A 286 28.71 -12.73 -2.13
N SER A 287 30.00 -12.63 -1.87
CA SER A 287 30.59 -12.39 -0.56
C SER A 287 30.10 -11.05 0.00
N SER A 288 28.95 -11.04 0.69
CA SER A 288 28.52 -9.86 1.42
C SER A 288 29.43 -9.68 2.63
N GLU A 289 29.75 -8.42 2.93
CA GLU A 289 30.35 -8.03 4.20
C GLU A 289 29.57 -8.69 5.36
N ALA A 290 30.31 -9.10 6.40
CA ALA A 290 29.74 -9.76 7.56
C ALA A 290 28.72 -8.81 8.21
N THR A 291 27.44 -9.18 8.17
CA THR A 291 26.40 -8.45 8.91
C THR A 291 26.68 -8.61 10.40
N ASP A 292 26.85 -7.50 11.11
CA ASP A 292 27.13 -7.49 12.54
C ASP A 292 25.97 -8.12 13.34
N PRO A 293 26.17 -9.27 14.02
CA PRO A 293 25.14 -9.92 14.83
C PRO A 293 24.64 -9.04 15.98
N GLU A 294 25.48 -8.16 16.53
CA GLU A 294 25.09 -7.23 17.59
C GLU A 294 24.10 -6.19 17.08
N HIS A 295 24.30 -5.69 15.86
CA HIS A 295 23.39 -4.75 15.22
C HIS A 295 21.97 -5.33 15.06
N LEU A 296 21.85 -6.56 14.56
CA LEU A 296 20.54 -7.21 14.37
C LEU A 296 19.85 -7.53 15.70
N SER A 297 20.62 -7.95 16.72
CA SER A 297 20.11 -8.17 18.08
C SER A 297 19.61 -6.87 18.72
N LYS A 298 20.35 -5.77 18.55
CA LYS A 298 19.92 -4.44 18.98
C LYS A 298 18.66 -3.99 18.25
N LEU A 299 18.55 -4.23 16.95
CA LEU A 299 17.36 -3.91 16.17
C LEU A 299 16.13 -4.71 16.66
N GLN A 300 16.28 -6.00 16.93
CA GLN A 300 15.22 -6.80 17.56
C GLN A 300 14.79 -6.21 18.91
N THR A 301 15.75 -5.79 19.73
CA THR A 301 15.48 -5.15 21.03
C THR A 301 14.70 -3.84 20.85
N VAL A 302 15.09 -3.00 19.90
CA VAL A 302 14.36 -1.77 19.56
C VAL A 302 12.92 -2.10 19.16
N LEU A 303 12.71 -3.06 18.26
CA LEU A 303 11.37 -3.47 17.82
C LEU A 303 10.53 -4.11 18.95
N LYS A 304 11.16 -4.80 19.90
CA LYS A 304 10.50 -5.41 21.07
C LYS A 304 9.89 -4.35 21.99
N TYR A 305 10.60 -3.24 22.22
CA TYR A 305 10.17 -2.17 23.12
C TYR A 305 9.56 -0.95 22.40
N ALA A 306 9.56 -0.94 21.06
CA ALA A 306 8.92 0.10 20.28
C ALA A 306 7.42 0.18 20.57
N ILE A 307 6.90 1.40 20.73
CA ILE A 307 5.47 1.69 20.88
C ILE A 307 4.86 0.96 22.10
N PRO A 308 5.25 1.33 23.34
CA PRO A 308 4.81 0.63 24.55
C PRO A 308 3.33 0.88 24.89
N SER A 309 2.72 1.98 24.41
CA SER A 309 1.33 2.32 24.70
C SER A 309 0.59 2.84 23.47
N VAL A 310 -0.27 2.00 22.90
CA VAL A 310 -1.07 2.28 21.69
C VAL A 310 -2.51 2.71 21.96
N SER A 311 -2.98 2.61 23.21
CA SER A 311 -4.39 2.84 23.58
C SER A 311 -4.93 4.23 23.27
N LYS A 312 -4.05 5.22 23.11
CA LYS A 312 -4.37 6.60 22.75
C LYS A 312 -4.61 6.79 21.24
N TYR A 313 -4.28 5.81 20.40
CA TYR A 313 -4.44 5.89 18.95
C TYR A 313 -5.80 5.34 18.52
N SER A 314 -6.27 5.76 17.34
CA SER A 314 -7.44 5.13 16.73
C SER A 314 -7.20 3.63 16.51
N GLU A 315 -8.23 2.80 16.64
CA GLU A 315 -8.11 1.33 16.51
C GLU A 315 -7.44 0.93 15.19
N MET A 316 -7.70 1.69 14.12
CA MET A 316 -7.11 1.51 12.80
C MET A 316 -5.59 1.72 12.79
N GLN A 317 -5.10 2.75 13.50
CA GLN A 317 -3.67 2.97 13.68
C GLN A 317 -3.06 1.95 14.65
N GLN A 318 -3.79 1.51 15.68
CA GLN A 318 -3.33 0.43 16.55
C GLN A 318 -3.09 -0.85 15.74
N ALA A 319 -4.00 -1.22 14.85
CA ALA A 319 -3.85 -2.37 13.97
C ALA A 319 -2.60 -2.24 13.08
N ASP A 320 -2.41 -1.11 12.40
CA ASP A 320 -1.25 -0.91 11.53
C ASP A 320 0.07 -0.96 12.29
N LEU A 321 0.17 -0.22 13.40
CA LEU A 321 1.39 -0.14 14.19
C LEU A 321 1.77 -1.48 14.79
N LEU A 322 0.82 -2.17 15.43
CA LEU A 322 1.08 -3.43 16.12
C LEU A 322 1.43 -4.53 15.11
N ILE A 323 0.67 -4.67 14.02
CA ILE A 323 0.95 -5.68 13.00
C ILE A 323 2.26 -5.37 12.27
N SER A 324 2.51 -4.11 11.90
CA SER A 324 3.78 -3.71 11.28
C SER A 324 4.96 -4.03 12.19
N ARG A 325 4.87 -3.73 13.49
CA ARG A 325 5.92 -4.06 14.46
C ARG A 325 6.19 -5.57 14.52
N GLN A 326 5.14 -6.40 14.56
CA GLN A 326 5.32 -7.86 14.56
C GLN A 326 5.92 -8.38 13.26
N TRP A 327 5.47 -7.88 12.12
CA TRP A 327 6.02 -8.26 10.82
C TRP A 327 7.50 -7.86 10.69
N LEU A 328 7.89 -6.66 11.11
CA LEU A 328 9.29 -6.21 11.08
C LEU A 328 10.20 -7.09 11.97
N LYS A 329 9.72 -7.59 13.11
CA LYS A 329 10.46 -8.58 13.91
C LYS A 329 10.71 -9.88 13.15
N VAL A 330 9.74 -10.34 12.36
CA VAL A 330 9.89 -11.52 11.48
C VAL A 330 10.89 -11.24 10.36
N ILE A 331 10.87 -10.05 9.75
CA ILE A 331 11.84 -9.66 8.72
C ILE A 331 13.27 -9.74 9.26
N VAL A 332 13.53 -9.13 10.43
CA VAL A 332 14.86 -9.19 11.05
C VAL A 332 15.23 -10.64 11.41
N TRP A 333 14.27 -11.43 11.92
CA TRP A 333 14.50 -12.84 12.21
C TRP A 333 14.87 -13.64 10.97
N LYS A 334 14.17 -13.47 9.84
CA LYS A 334 14.48 -14.14 8.57
C LYS A 334 15.88 -13.80 8.08
N LEU A 335 16.30 -12.55 8.24
CA LEU A 335 17.66 -12.15 7.92
C LEU A 335 18.67 -12.88 8.82
N CYS A 336 18.43 -12.97 10.13
CA CYS A 336 19.25 -13.76 11.05
C CYS A 336 19.31 -15.25 10.66
N VAL A 337 18.18 -15.85 10.22
CA VAL A 337 18.15 -17.23 9.69
C VAL A 337 19.10 -17.36 8.49
N SER A 338 18.99 -16.47 7.50
CA SER A 338 19.80 -16.51 6.28
C SER A 338 21.31 -16.38 6.53
N LYS A 339 21.67 -15.71 7.64
CA LYS A 339 23.06 -15.49 8.08
C LYS A 339 23.51 -16.50 9.14
N THR A 340 22.70 -17.50 9.48
CA THR A 340 22.99 -18.53 10.49
C THR A 340 23.34 -17.98 11.88
N LEU A 341 22.69 -16.87 12.29
CA LEU A 341 22.99 -16.13 13.52
C LEU A 341 22.11 -16.54 14.72
N LEU A 342 21.20 -17.48 14.54
CA LEU A 342 20.21 -17.85 15.54
C LEU A 342 20.68 -19.01 16.41
N SER A 343 20.22 -19.01 17.66
CA SER A 343 20.44 -20.07 18.62
C SER A 343 19.18 -20.90 18.85
N THR A 344 19.31 -22.09 19.44
CA THR A 344 18.20 -22.97 19.82
C THR A 344 17.73 -22.73 21.25
N THR A 345 17.66 -21.46 21.67
CA THR A 345 17.24 -21.02 23.02
C THR A 345 15.72 -20.83 23.10
N ASP A 346 15.21 -20.43 24.28
CA ASP A 346 13.79 -20.19 24.55
C ASP A 346 13.08 -19.33 23.49
N SER A 347 11.79 -19.61 23.24
CA SER A 347 11.01 -18.94 22.19
C SER A 347 10.75 -17.45 22.37
N GLU A 348 10.99 -16.93 23.57
CA GLU A 348 10.81 -15.51 23.91
C GLU A 348 12.08 -14.66 23.64
N ASP A 349 13.19 -15.32 23.32
CA ASP A 349 14.42 -14.68 22.87
C ASP A 349 14.31 -14.32 21.39
N SER A 350 14.53 -13.05 21.06
CA SER A 350 14.45 -12.55 19.68
C SER A 350 15.54 -13.11 18.76
N MET A 351 16.58 -13.71 19.34
CA MET A 351 17.64 -14.42 18.61
C MET A 351 17.48 -15.95 18.65
N SER A 352 16.30 -16.44 19.05
CA SER A 352 15.94 -17.86 18.99
C SER A 352 15.41 -18.25 17.61
N LEU A 353 15.70 -19.47 17.19
CA LEU A 353 15.05 -20.10 16.03
C LEU A 353 13.52 -20.14 16.19
N SER A 354 13.01 -20.28 17.41
CA SER A 354 11.57 -20.43 17.68
C SER A 354 10.80 -19.11 17.85
N TYR A 355 11.47 -17.96 17.72
CA TYR A 355 10.90 -16.62 17.87
C TYR A 355 9.64 -16.33 17.03
N PRO A 356 9.47 -16.84 15.79
CA PRO A 356 8.23 -16.65 15.03
C PRO A 356 6.98 -17.15 15.76
N THR A 357 7.12 -18.13 16.66
CA THR A 357 6.00 -18.61 17.48
C THR A 357 5.48 -17.53 18.43
N ALA A 358 6.38 -16.80 19.10
CA ALA A 358 6.01 -15.69 19.98
C ALA A 358 5.40 -14.53 19.19
N VAL A 359 5.98 -14.20 18.03
CA VAL A 359 5.46 -13.13 17.15
C VAL A 359 4.08 -13.48 16.60
N ALA A 360 3.87 -14.71 16.17
CA ALA A 360 2.58 -15.21 15.70
C ALA A 360 1.51 -15.19 16.80
N ARG A 361 1.88 -15.56 18.03
CA ARG A 361 1.00 -15.45 19.20
C ARG A 361 0.56 -14.01 19.45
N ASP A 362 1.48 -13.05 19.35
CA ASP A 362 1.16 -11.64 19.46
C ASP A 362 0.18 -11.17 18.37
N VAL A 363 0.36 -11.61 17.12
CA VAL A 363 -0.57 -11.30 16.01
C VAL A 363 -1.98 -11.84 16.31
N VAL A 364 -2.09 -13.06 16.83
CA VAL A 364 -3.37 -13.63 17.29
C VAL A 364 -3.99 -12.78 18.40
N LEU A 365 -3.20 -12.36 19.40
CA LEU A 365 -3.70 -11.50 20.48
C LEU A 365 -4.20 -10.16 19.95
N ILE A 366 -3.44 -9.50 19.06
CA ILE A 366 -3.83 -8.23 18.43
C ILE A 366 -5.18 -8.38 17.71
N SER A 367 -5.37 -9.47 16.94
CA SER A 367 -6.61 -9.77 16.22
C SER A 367 -7.84 -9.94 17.12
N ARG A 368 -7.62 -10.30 18.40
CA ARG A 368 -8.69 -10.48 19.39
C ARG A 368 -8.99 -9.21 20.17
N LEU A 369 -8.01 -8.31 20.29
CA LEU A 369 -8.13 -7.07 21.04
C LEU A 369 -8.73 -5.92 20.23
N LEU A 370 -8.63 -5.97 18.90
CA LEU A 370 -9.10 -4.92 18.00
C LEU A 370 -10.30 -5.41 17.16
N PRO A 371 -11.25 -4.52 16.82
CA PRO A 371 -12.37 -4.89 15.98
C PRO A 371 -11.95 -5.16 14.54
N THR A 372 -12.68 -6.04 13.85
CA THR A 372 -12.44 -6.40 12.43
C THR A 372 -12.31 -5.19 11.52
N LYS A 373 -13.15 -4.16 11.73
CA LYS A 373 -13.13 -2.91 10.96
C LYS A 373 -11.80 -2.17 10.99
N ALA A 374 -11.03 -2.31 12.08
CA ALA A 374 -9.69 -1.73 12.17
C ALA A 374 -8.72 -2.35 11.15
N PHE A 375 -8.87 -3.64 10.87
CA PHE A 375 -8.06 -4.36 9.91
C PHE A 375 -8.54 -4.17 8.46
N GLU A 376 -9.85 -4.17 8.23
CA GLU A 376 -10.46 -3.93 6.91
C GLU A 376 -10.02 -2.59 6.31
N ALA A 377 -9.95 -1.56 7.14
CA ALA A 377 -9.50 -0.24 6.70
C ALA A 377 -8.03 -0.17 6.26
N ASN A 378 -7.17 -0.99 6.88
CA ASN A 378 -5.78 -1.15 6.44
C ASN A 378 -5.66 -1.95 5.14
N GLY A 379 -6.58 -2.89 4.91
CA GLY A 379 -6.69 -3.68 3.69
C GLY A 379 -5.52 -4.65 3.46
N VAL A 380 -5.18 -4.86 2.19
CA VAL A 380 -4.21 -5.87 1.73
C VAL A 380 -2.81 -5.72 2.37
N GLY A 381 -2.42 -4.51 2.77
CA GLY A 381 -1.09 -4.28 3.37
C GLY A 381 -0.91 -5.02 4.71
N ILE A 382 -1.92 -5.06 5.58
CA ILE A 382 -1.88 -5.86 6.81
C ILE A 382 -2.03 -7.35 6.50
N LEU A 383 -2.88 -7.70 5.52
CA LEU A 383 -3.08 -9.08 5.08
C LEU A 383 -1.76 -9.74 4.68
N GLU A 384 -0.97 -9.10 3.83
CA GLU A 384 0.33 -9.63 3.39
C GLU A 384 1.31 -9.78 4.57
N LYS A 385 1.34 -8.81 5.50
CA LYS A 385 2.18 -8.86 6.70
C LYS A 385 1.84 -10.05 7.60
N VAL A 386 0.55 -10.28 7.85
CA VAL A 386 0.06 -11.42 8.67
C VAL A 386 0.30 -12.75 7.96
N PHE A 387 0.05 -12.80 6.64
CA PHE A 387 0.36 -13.96 5.81
C PHE A 387 1.85 -14.33 5.90
N ASP A 388 2.75 -13.34 5.87
CA ASP A 388 4.19 -13.55 5.93
C ASP A 388 4.65 -14.08 7.31
N VAL A 389 4.03 -13.59 8.39
CA VAL A 389 4.21 -14.15 9.74
C VAL A 389 3.75 -15.62 9.79
N GLY A 390 2.57 -15.91 9.23
CA GLY A 390 2.03 -17.27 9.16
C GLY A 390 2.93 -18.22 8.36
N CYS A 391 3.44 -17.78 7.21
CA CYS A 391 4.39 -18.56 6.41
C CYS A 391 5.68 -18.86 7.19
N SER A 392 6.21 -17.88 7.92
CA SER A 392 7.42 -18.06 8.72
C SER A 392 7.24 -19.09 9.83
N LEU A 393 6.06 -19.09 10.46
CA LEU A 393 5.70 -20.11 11.45
C LEU A 393 5.53 -21.50 10.82
N ALA A 394 4.88 -21.60 9.65
CA ALA A 394 4.73 -22.87 8.94
C ALA A 394 6.09 -23.45 8.50
N ASP A 395 6.98 -22.60 8.00
CA ASP A 395 8.34 -23.01 7.59
C ASP A 395 9.14 -23.51 8.81
N LEU A 396 9.01 -22.84 9.96
CA LEU A 396 9.59 -23.28 11.24
C LEU A 396 9.07 -24.68 11.66
N ILE A 397 7.75 -24.88 11.63
CA ILE A 397 7.12 -26.16 11.99
C ILE A 397 7.60 -27.28 11.05
N SER A 398 7.78 -26.95 9.76
CA SER A 398 8.26 -27.90 8.75
C SER A 398 9.74 -28.28 8.97
N LEU A 399 10.58 -27.36 9.45
CA LEU A 399 11.99 -27.58 9.76
C LEU A 399 12.20 -28.44 11.03
N GLY A 400 11.28 -28.39 11.98
CA GLY A 400 11.44 -29.03 13.29
C GLY A 400 10.99 -30.49 13.35
N SER A 401 11.86 -31.36 13.88
CA SER A 401 11.60 -32.73 14.34
C SER A 401 11.67 -32.90 15.88
N ALA A 402 11.72 -31.82 16.68
CA ALA A 402 12.18 -31.93 18.08
C ALA A 402 11.48 -30.99 19.08
N THR A 403 10.17 -31.12 19.27
CA THR A 403 9.46 -30.57 20.46
C THR A 403 8.25 -31.46 20.81
N ASN A 404 8.41 -32.79 20.81
CA ASN A 404 7.40 -33.74 21.30
C ASN A 404 7.27 -33.76 22.83
N GLN A 405 7.29 -32.59 23.47
CA GLN A 405 6.95 -32.43 24.89
C GLN A 405 5.89 -31.33 25.07
N TRP A 406 4.85 -31.34 24.24
CA TRP A 406 3.70 -30.49 24.51
C TRP A 406 2.58 -31.31 25.15
N SER A 407 2.38 -31.06 26.44
CA SER A 407 1.22 -31.54 27.19
C SER A 407 -0.06 -31.06 26.50
N ALA A 408 -1.07 -31.92 26.42
CA ALA A 408 -2.38 -31.69 25.79
C ALA A 408 -3.19 -30.49 26.34
N MET A 409 -2.59 -29.70 27.24
CA MET A 409 -3.20 -28.59 27.97
C MET A 409 -2.70 -27.20 27.53
N HIS A 410 -1.78 -27.09 26.57
CA HIS A 410 -1.22 -25.80 26.09
C HIS A 410 -1.43 -25.57 24.59
N VAL A 411 -1.73 -24.32 24.21
CA VAL A 411 -1.84 -23.87 22.80
C VAL A 411 -0.47 -23.93 22.13
N GLY A 412 -0.30 -24.83 21.16
CA GLY A 412 0.96 -25.07 20.47
C GLY A 412 1.16 -24.22 19.19
N PRO A 413 2.34 -24.28 18.56
CA PRO A 413 2.63 -23.56 17.31
C PRO A 413 1.65 -23.88 16.17
N VAL A 414 1.17 -25.12 16.11
CA VAL A 414 0.18 -25.56 15.11
C VAL A 414 -1.17 -24.90 15.35
N ASP A 415 -1.62 -24.82 16.60
CA ASP A 415 -2.88 -24.15 16.95
C ASP A 415 -2.82 -22.66 16.62
N ILE A 416 -1.67 -22.03 16.89
CA ILE A 416 -1.42 -20.63 16.53
C ILE A 416 -1.46 -20.45 15.01
N LEU A 417 -0.83 -21.35 14.24
CA LEU A 417 -0.85 -21.30 12.77
C LEU A 417 -2.27 -21.43 12.23
N MET A 418 -3.08 -22.35 12.76
CA MET A 418 -4.48 -22.51 12.37
C MET A 418 -5.32 -21.28 12.70
N GLU A 419 -5.04 -20.63 13.83
CA GLU A 419 -5.69 -19.36 14.18
C GLU A 419 -5.27 -18.23 13.21
N ILE A 420 -4.01 -18.18 12.77
CA ILE A 420 -3.57 -17.24 11.71
C ILE A 420 -4.31 -17.53 10.39
N VAL A 421 -4.43 -18.79 9.98
CA VAL A 421 -5.23 -19.17 8.79
C VAL A 421 -6.67 -18.66 8.92
N ARG A 422 -7.27 -18.82 10.10
CA ARG A 422 -8.62 -18.30 10.38
C ARG A 422 -8.67 -16.77 10.28
N ILE A 423 -7.70 -16.05 10.86
CA ILE A 423 -7.62 -14.58 10.80
C ILE A 423 -7.51 -14.10 9.35
N VAL A 424 -6.63 -14.70 8.55
CA VAL A 424 -6.46 -14.40 7.12
C VAL A 424 -7.75 -14.62 6.34
N GLY A 425 -8.47 -15.71 6.63
CA GLY A 425 -9.71 -16.07 5.95
C GLY A 425 -10.97 -15.34 6.44
N THR A 426 -10.93 -14.63 7.57
CA THR A 426 -12.11 -13.97 8.16
C THR A 426 -11.87 -12.50 8.44
N THR A 427 -10.96 -12.17 9.36
CA THR A 427 -10.75 -10.82 9.89
C THR A 427 -10.11 -9.87 8.88
N LEU A 428 -9.36 -10.38 7.89
CA LEU A 428 -8.58 -9.56 6.94
C LEU A 428 -9.18 -9.49 5.54
N GLY A 429 -10.48 -9.80 5.37
CA GLY A 429 -11.18 -9.68 4.09
C GLY A 429 -10.85 -10.76 3.05
N GLY A 430 -9.97 -11.72 3.36
CA GLY A 430 -9.86 -12.99 2.65
C GLY A 430 -9.44 -12.90 1.18
N SER A 431 -8.19 -12.53 0.88
CA SER A 431 -7.62 -12.84 -0.44
C SER A 431 -7.51 -14.37 -0.58
N TYR A 432 -8.33 -14.95 -1.46
CA TYR A 432 -8.35 -16.40 -1.72
C TYR A 432 -6.96 -16.97 -1.98
N LYS A 433 -6.10 -16.22 -2.68
CA LYS A 433 -4.71 -16.60 -2.98
C LYS A 433 -3.85 -16.75 -1.71
N HIS A 434 -3.89 -15.76 -0.81
CA HIS A 434 -3.11 -15.79 0.43
C HIS A 434 -3.63 -16.88 1.38
N LEU A 435 -4.97 -17.01 1.45
CA LEU A 435 -5.61 -18.05 2.27
C LEU A 435 -5.26 -19.45 1.76
N ASP A 436 -5.40 -19.72 0.47
CA ASP A 436 -5.16 -21.04 -0.13
C ASP A 436 -3.71 -21.49 0.05
N MET A 437 -2.76 -20.57 -0.17
CA MET A 437 -1.34 -20.82 0.03
C MET A 437 -1.02 -21.13 1.51
N LEU A 438 -1.52 -20.32 2.44
CA LEU A 438 -1.24 -20.53 3.87
C LEU A 438 -1.93 -21.78 4.40
N TYR A 439 -3.17 -22.05 3.97
CA TYR A 439 -3.91 -23.26 4.31
C TYR A 439 -3.19 -24.51 3.80
N SER A 440 -2.66 -24.48 2.58
CA SER A 440 -1.86 -25.59 2.02
C SER A 440 -0.61 -25.85 2.86
N LYS A 441 0.14 -24.81 3.25
CA LYS A 441 1.28 -24.93 4.16
C LYS A 441 0.90 -25.48 5.54
N ALA A 442 -0.20 -25.00 6.11
CA ALA A 442 -0.69 -25.45 7.41
C ALA A 442 -1.16 -26.92 7.38
N SER A 443 -1.85 -27.32 6.32
CA SER A 443 -2.29 -28.70 6.10
C SER A 443 -1.11 -29.67 6.02
N TYR A 444 -0.04 -29.27 5.33
CA TYR A 444 1.20 -30.05 5.29
C TYR A 444 1.83 -30.23 6.68
N CYS A 445 1.86 -29.17 7.49
CA CYS A 445 2.35 -29.23 8.87
C CYS A 445 1.51 -30.19 9.75
N LEU A 446 0.19 -30.22 9.56
CA LEU A 446 -0.71 -31.12 10.28
C LEU A 446 -0.45 -32.59 9.91
N LEU A 447 -0.34 -32.90 8.62
CA LEU A 447 -0.07 -34.27 8.15
C LEU A 447 1.27 -34.79 8.69
N MET A 448 2.32 -33.97 8.64
CA MET A 448 3.62 -34.32 9.19
C MET A 448 3.57 -34.61 10.70
N ASN A 449 2.71 -33.92 11.46
CA ASN A 449 2.54 -34.21 12.89
C ASN A 449 1.74 -35.50 13.15
N VAL A 450 0.76 -35.84 12.31
CA VAL A 450 -0.01 -37.10 12.42
C VAL A 450 0.87 -38.30 12.10
N ASP A 451 1.63 -38.26 11.00
CA ASP A 451 2.52 -39.37 10.59
C ASP A 451 3.63 -39.63 11.62
N ARG A 452 4.10 -38.58 12.31
CA ARG A 452 5.13 -38.69 13.37
C ARG A 452 4.59 -39.19 14.72
N ASN A 453 3.31 -38.99 15.02
CA ASN A 453 2.69 -39.57 16.20
C ASN A 453 2.40 -41.07 16.04
N MET A 454 2.33 -41.57 14.80
CA MET A 454 2.16 -42.99 14.51
C MET A 454 3.47 -43.81 14.56
N THR A 455 4.65 -43.19 14.46
CA THR A 455 5.95 -43.89 14.45
C THR A 455 6.48 -44.28 15.84
N LEU A 456 5.69 -44.18 16.90
CA LEU A 456 6.08 -44.52 18.28
C LEU A 456 5.51 -45.85 18.81
N VAL A 457 5.07 -46.75 17.93
CA VAL A 457 4.71 -48.13 18.29
C VAL A 457 5.60 -49.10 17.51
N ASP A 458 6.88 -49.14 17.81
CA ASP A 458 7.73 -50.26 17.41
C ASP A 458 7.99 -51.16 18.62
N VAL A 459 7.47 -52.37 18.50
CA VAL A 459 7.44 -53.42 19.52
C VAL A 459 8.85 -53.96 19.70
N THR A 460 9.56 -53.48 20.72
CA THR A 460 10.69 -54.20 21.30
C THR A 460 10.24 -54.82 22.61
N ASN A 461 9.45 -55.90 22.51
CA ASN A 461 9.25 -56.79 23.65
C ASN A 461 10.22 -57.96 23.51
N GLU A 462 11.21 -57.96 24.40
CA GLU A 462 12.19 -59.00 24.59
C GLU A 462 11.51 -60.37 24.73
N CYS A 463 11.76 -61.28 23.79
CA CYS A 463 11.47 -62.70 24.00
C CYS A 463 12.72 -63.34 24.60
N ARG A 464 12.92 -63.17 25.92
CA ARG A 464 13.77 -64.06 26.73
C ARG A 464 12.92 -65.28 27.08
N VAL A 465 13.20 -66.42 26.46
CA VAL A 465 12.73 -67.72 26.94
C VAL A 465 13.91 -68.42 27.59
N GLU A 466 13.73 -68.68 28.89
CA GLU A 466 14.64 -69.37 29.79
C GLU A 466 14.91 -70.82 29.35
N GLU A 467 16.17 -71.23 29.45
CA GLU A 467 16.58 -72.64 29.47
C GLU A 467 16.07 -73.31 30.76
N ILE A 468 15.42 -74.47 30.64
CA ILE A 468 15.15 -75.38 31.76
C ILE A 468 15.98 -76.66 31.53
N PRO A 469 16.74 -77.15 32.52
CA PRO A 469 17.61 -78.31 32.37
C PRO A 469 16.89 -79.62 32.67
N GLU A 470 17.09 -80.64 31.84
CA GLU A 470 17.17 -82.07 32.22
C GLU A 470 18.18 -82.80 31.33
#